data_AF-A0A964VNT2-F1
#
_entry.id   AF-A0A964VNT2-F1
#
_cell.length_a   1.000
_cell.length_b   1.000
_cell.length_c   1.000
_cell.angle_alpha   90.00
_cell.angle_beta   90.00
_cell.angle_gamma   90.00
#
_symmetry.space_group_name_H-M   'P 1'
#
loop_
_entity.id
_entity.type
_entity.pdbx_description
1 polymer ?
#
loop_
_entity_poly.entity_id
_entity_poly.type
_entity_poly.pdbx_seq_one_letter_code
_entity_poly.pdbx_strand_id
1 'polypeptide(L)'
;MSHYNLGFTFEQTCSIVKQKFGAAPDPQTASAWYEEYKPLCRYERLRPWAVKYCKPTETVEVVTMAHRQLYRFRYHRAKTYLMLEEFKNRNLKPLKEYLDSVSTETPHQYFQEGGRMSEIKSKFDKADMIVKSKTNFANHLAEFVLPSVLENKHRHEELQRFFVANDSVTVATEVPVYIRREDIEHLENVLKFKVTDDGLVMLKGKKRPEAMPNLLTGHIDFVQIRNGCVHLLDYKPNAAKEQPIEQLTWYAMAMSRLTGLRLFEFKCGWFDEKDYFEFYPLHVVKKLGYKRKRHAVFRSGNKVEIPREVGVKAQII
;
A
#
# COMPACT_ATOMS: atom_id res chain seq x y z
N MET A 1 17.38 12.14 11.16
CA MET A 1 16.15 11.50 11.69
C MET A 1 16.05 10.02 11.38
N SER A 2 16.04 9.59 10.10
CA SER A 2 15.81 8.18 9.75
C SER A 2 16.77 7.20 10.44
N HIS A 3 18.09 7.44 10.42
CA HIS A 3 19.05 6.55 11.12
C HIS A 3 18.79 6.49 12.62
N TYR A 4 18.54 7.63 13.28
CA TYR A 4 18.18 7.63 14.70
C TYR A 4 16.94 6.78 14.96
N ASN A 5 15.88 6.94 14.16
CA ASN A 5 14.67 6.14 14.25
C ASN A 5 14.93 4.64 14.01
N LEU A 6 15.87 4.28 13.13
CA LEU A 6 16.26 2.88 12.94
C LEU A 6 17.03 2.27 14.12
N GLY A 7 17.38 3.06 15.14
CA GLY A 7 17.92 2.60 16.42
C GLY A 7 19.32 3.10 16.75
N PHE A 8 19.97 3.81 15.83
CA PHE A 8 21.28 4.43 16.07
C PHE A 8 21.18 5.57 17.09
N THR A 9 22.29 5.89 17.77
CA THR A 9 22.40 7.11 18.59
C THR A 9 22.55 8.35 17.71
N PHE A 10 22.50 9.55 18.30
CA PHE A 10 22.74 10.79 17.54
C PHE A 10 24.18 10.87 17.04
N GLU A 11 25.16 10.46 17.84
CA GLU A 11 26.57 10.41 17.45
C GLU A 11 26.77 9.50 16.24
N GLN A 12 26.25 8.27 16.32
CA GLN A 12 26.30 7.30 15.21
C GLN A 12 25.59 7.83 13.97
N THR A 13 24.42 8.47 14.15
CA THR A 13 23.68 9.09 13.05
C THR A 13 24.51 10.17 12.35
N CYS A 14 25.13 11.08 13.09
CA CYS A 14 25.98 12.12 12.54
C CYS A 14 27.22 11.54 11.83
N SER A 15 27.84 10.49 12.39
CA SER A 15 28.94 9.78 11.74
C SER A 15 28.55 9.18 10.38
N ILE A 16 27.39 8.50 10.32
CA ILE A 16 26.87 7.91 9.07
C ILE A 16 26.59 9.00 8.02
N VAL A 17 25.97 10.10 8.44
CA VAL A 17 25.67 11.23 7.55
C VAL A 17 26.98 11.85 7.02
N LYS A 18 27.97 12.05 7.88
CA LYS A 18 29.27 12.61 7.50
C LYS A 18 30.00 11.71 6.50
N GLN A 19 29.96 10.39 6.71
CA GLN A 19 30.55 9.43 5.78
C GLN A 19 29.87 9.47 4.41
N LYS A 20 28.55 9.63 4.36
CA LYS A 20 27.77 9.61 3.12
C LYS A 20 27.85 10.92 2.32
N PHE A 21 27.87 12.06 3.00
CA PHE A 21 27.72 13.37 2.37
C PHE A 21 28.93 14.30 2.57
N GLY A 22 29.97 13.86 3.29
CA GLY A 22 31.16 14.67 3.59
C GLY A 22 30.97 15.70 4.72
N ALA A 23 29.72 16.00 5.10
CA ALA A 23 29.37 16.92 6.17
C ALA A 23 28.19 16.37 6.99
N ALA A 24 28.12 16.75 8.27
CA ALA A 24 27.01 16.41 9.16
C ALA A 24 26.85 17.48 10.25
N PRO A 25 25.64 17.66 10.79
CA PRO A 25 25.44 18.44 12.01
C PRO A 25 26.14 17.78 13.20
N ASP A 26 26.35 18.54 14.27
CA ASP A 26 26.73 17.96 15.57
C ASP A 26 25.52 17.21 16.21
N PRO A 27 25.76 16.31 17.18
CA PRO A 27 24.69 15.54 17.82
C PRO A 27 23.62 16.37 18.52
N GLN A 28 23.96 17.54 19.07
CA GLN A 28 23.01 18.41 19.76
C GLN A 28 22.06 19.08 18.76
N THR A 29 22.57 19.56 17.63
CA THR A 29 21.77 20.05 16.51
C THR A 29 20.86 18.95 15.94
N ALA A 30 21.40 17.74 15.74
CA ALA A 30 20.61 16.60 15.27
C ALA A 30 19.48 16.21 16.25
N SER A 31 19.73 16.31 17.56
CA SER A 31 18.73 16.11 18.60
C SER A 31 17.65 17.19 18.58
N ALA A 32 18.03 18.46 18.42
CA ALA A 32 17.08 19.57 18.30
C ALA A 32 16.14 19.40 17.09
N TRP A 33 16.68 19.06 15.92
CA TRP A 33 15.87 18.75 14.74
C TRP A 33 14.95 17.55 14.96
N TYR A 34 15.43 16.52 15.66
CA TYR A 34 14.59 15.39 16.00
C TYR A 34 13.41 15.80 16.88
N GLU A 35 13.63 16.62 17.90
CA GLU A 35 12.58 17.13 18.78
C GLU A 35 11.56 17.99 18.03
N GLU A 36 12.01 18.81 17.09
CA GLU A 36 11.14 19.62 16.22
C GLU A 36 10.24 18.76 15.32
N TYR A 37 10.81 17.74 14.67
CA TYR A 37 10.12 16.97 13.63
C TYR A 37 9.56 15.62 14.09
N LYS A 38 9.78 15.17 15.33
CA LYS A 38 9.19 13.92 15.84
C LYS A 38 7.65 13.90 15.83
N PRO A 39 6.90 15.02 15.98
CA PRO A 39 5.46 15.00 15.78
C PRO A 39 5.06 14.67 14.34
N LEU A 40 5.94 14.92 13.36
CA LEU A 40 5.78 14.48 11.98
C LEU A 40 6.32 13.06 11.76
N CYS A 41 7.31 12.60 12.52
CA CYS A 41 7.89 11.26 12.39
C CYS A 41 7.38 10.33 13.51
N ARG A 42 6.13 9.87 13.39
CA ARG A 42 5.36 9.20 14.46
C ARG A 42 5.88 7.83 14.93
N TYR A 43 7.00 7.38 14.37
CA TYR A 43 7.77 6.24 14.85
C TYR A 43 8.53 6.50 16.16
N GLU A 44 8.74 7.76 16.56
CA GLU A 44 9.26 8.12 17.89
C GLU A 44 8.55 7.38 19.03
N ARG A 45 7.22 7.20 18.91
CA ARG A 45 6.36 6.48 19.85
C ARG A 45 6.54 4.97 19.85
N LEU A 46 7.33 4.40 18.94
CA LEU A 46 7.61 2.97 18.88
C LEU A 46 9.09 2.67 19.12
N ARG A 47 9.95 3.66 18.89
CA ARG A 47 11.41 3.52 19.00
C ARG A 47 11.88 2.94 20.35
N PRO A 48 11.44 3.41 21.54
CA PRO A 48 11.90 2.88 22.83
C PRO A 48 11.70 1.37 23.03
N TRP A 49 10.70 0.80 22.34
CA TRP A 49 10.41 -0.63 22.37
C TRP A 49 11.13 -1.33 21.22
N ALA A 50 11.09 -0.77 20.02
CA ALA A 50 11.67 -1.37 18.82
C ALA A 50 13.18 -1.62 18.93
N VAL A 51 13.94 -0.71 19.57
CA VAL A 51 15.39 -0.86 19.77
C VAL A 51 15.76 -2.03 20.70
N LYS A 52 14.79 -2.58 21.45
CA LYS A 52 14.99 -3.77 22.29
C LYS A 52 14.82 -5.06 21.50
N TYR A 53 14.18 -5.02 20.32
CA TYR A 53 13.87 -6.20 19.51
C TYR A 53 14.96 -6.56 18.50
N CYS A 54 15.63 -5.57 17.92
CA CYS A 54 16.64 -5.79 16.89
C CYS A 54 17.72 -4.72 16.94
N LYS A 55 18.93 -5.09 16.49
CA LYS A 55 20.02 -4.12 16.35
C LYS A 55 19.67 -3.11 15.25
N PRO A 56 20.24 -1.89 15.27
CA PRO A 56 19.90 -0.87 14.28
C PRO A 56 20.09 -1.27 12.82
N THR A 57 21.07 -2.15 12.54
CA THR A 57 21.36 -2.70 11.22
C THR A 57 20.39 -3.79 10.76
N GLU A 58 19.62 -4.36 11.68
CA GLU A 58 18.65 -5.45 11.45
C GLU A 58 17.20 -4.94 11.47
N THR A 59 17.00 -3.67 11.85
CA THR A 59 15.68 -3.04 11.99
C THR A 59 14.86 -3.06 10.71
N VAL A 60 15.51 -2.78 9.57
CA VAL A 60 14.92 -2.85 8.24
C VAL A 60 15.75 -3.80 7.39
N GLU A 61 15.16 -4.92 7.03
CA GLU A 61 15.69 -5.81 6.02
C GLU A 61 15.54 -5.15 4.64
N VAL A 62 16.57 -5.26 3.81
CA VAL A 62 16.58 -4.71 2.45
C VAL A 62 17.03 -5.78 1.48
N VAL A 63 16.18 -6.10 0.49
CA VAL A 63 16.50 -7.07 -0.57
C VAL A 63 16.34 -6.38 -1.92
N THR A 64 17.41 -6.43 -2.73
CA THR A 64 17.34 -5.95 -4.12
C THR A 64 16.87 -7.09 -5.01
N MET A 65 15.75 -6.89 -5.69
CA MET A 65 15.13 -7.89 -6.56
C MET A 65 15.35 -7.52 -8.02
N ALA A 66 16.11 -8.35 -8.73
CA ALA A 66 16.36 -8.22 -10.17
C ALA A 66 15.22 -8.88 -10.96
N HIS A 67 14.09 -8.18 -11.03
CA HIS A 67 12.96 -8.56 -11.87
C HIS A 67 13.06 -7.82 -13.22
N ARG A 68 11.94 -7.39 -13.82
CA ARG A 68 11.97 -6.53 -15.04
C ARG A 68 12.74 -5.22 -14.86
N GLN A 69 12.83 -4.75 -13.62
CA GLN A 69 13.66 -3.64 -13.17
C GLN A 69 14.13 -3.95 -11.76
N LEU A 70 15.05 -3.14 -11.24
CA LEU A 70 15.48 -3.26 -9.85
C LEU A 70 14.39 -2.73 -8.93
N TYR A 71 13.91 -3.61 -8.05
CA TYR A 71 13.05 -3.26 -6.93
C TYR A 71 13.81 -3.44 -5.62
N ARG A 72 13.52 -2.61 -4.62
CA ARG A 72 14.17 -2.67 -3.31
C ARG A 72 13.12 -2.94 -2.25
N PHE A 73 12.82 -4.22 -2.05
CA PHE A 73 11.98 -4.66 -0.95
C PHE A 73 12.60 -4.21 0.37
N ARG A 74 11.79 -3.56 1.20
CA ARG A 74 12.19 -3.16 2.55
C ARG A 74 11.16 -3.63 3.55
N TYR A 75 11.62 -4.21 4.64
CA TYR A 75 10.74 -4.75 5.66
C TYR A 75 11.21 -4.40 7.06
N HIS A 76 10.36 -3.68 7.79
CA HIS A 76 10.65 -3.25 9.15
C HIS A 76 10.14 -4.28 10.16
N ARG A 77 11.04 -5.16 10.62
CA ARG A 77 10.71 -6.30 11.48
C ARG A 77 10.12 -5.88 12.84
N ALA A 78 10.81 -5.00 13.57
CA ALA A 78 10.36 -4.55 14.89
C ALA A 78 9.00 -3.82 14.86
N LYS A 79 8.79 -2.93 13.89
CA LYS A 79 7.52 -2.22 13.72
C LYS A 79 6.37 -3.18 13.45
N THR A 80 6.58 -4.17 12.58
CA THR A 80 5.55 -5.17 12.28
C THR A 80 5.15 -5.95 13.52
N TYR A 81 6.13 -6.36 14.32
CA TYR A 81 5.86 -7.03 15.59
C TYR A 81 5.04 -6.15 16.54
N LEU A 82 5.48 -4.91 16.79
CA LEU A 82 4.79 -3.97 17.67
C LEU A 82 3.37 -3.64 17.20
N MET A 83 3.17 -3.47 15.88
CA MET A 83 1.84 -3.22 15.32
C MET A 83 0.88 -4.39 15.54
N LEU A 84 1.38 -5.63 15.59
CA LEU A 84 0.54 -6.81 15.83
C LEU A 84 0.23 -7.05 17.32
N GLU A 85 0.96 -6.40 18.24
CA GLU A 85 0.60 -6.39 19.67
C GLU A 85 -0.68 -5.57 19.94
N GLU A 86 -1.00 -4.61 19.06
CA GLU A 86 -2.28 -3.90 19.15
C GLU A 86 -3.45 -4.87 18.91
N PHE A 87 -4.39 -4.92 19.87
CA PHE A 87 -5.53 -5.83 19.84
C PHE A 87 -6.32 -5.80 18.52
N LYS A 88 -6.46 -4.62 17.91
CA LYS A 88 -7.19 -4.47 16.62
C LYS A 88 -6.47 -5.17 15.46
N ASN A 89 -5.14 -5.27 15.51
CA ASN A 89 -4.31 -5.76 14.42
C ASN A 89 -3.90 -7.24 14.59
N ARG A 90 -4.21 -7.87 15.73
CA ARG A 90 -3.78 -9.25 16.07
C ARG A 90 -4.08 -10.31 15.00
N ASN A 91 -5.18 -10.14 14.26
CA ASN A 91 -5.60 -11.08 13.21
C ASN A 91 -4.74 -10.96 11.94
N LEU A 92 -3.92 -9.92 11.83
CA LEU A 92 -3.08 -9.64 10.66
C LEU A 92 -1.72 -10.37 10.72
N LYS A 93 -1.52 -11.28 11.68
CA LYS A 93 -0.32 -12.11 11.80
C LYS A 93 0.09 -12.82 10.49
N PRO A 94 -0.83 -13.34 9.65
CA PRO A 94 -0.44 -13.94 8.37
C PRO A 94 0.28 -12.98 7.41
N LEU A 95 0.05 -11.66 7.51
CA LEU A 95 0.85 -10.68 6.75
C LEU A 95 2.31 -10.69 7.19
N LYS A 96 2.58 -10.80 8.50
CA LYS A 96 3.95 -10.90 9.01
C LYS A 96 4.64 -12.16 8.49
N GLU A 97 3.95 -13.30 8.55
CA GLU A 97 4.48 -14.59 8.05
C GLU A 97 4.88 -14.48 6.58
N TYR A 98 4.03 -13.86 5.75
CA TYR A 98 4.37 -13.56 4.36
C TYR A 98 5.59 -12.64 4.23
N LEU A 99 5.60 -11.48 4.91
CA LEU A 99 6.69 -10.51 4.82
C LEU A 99 8.03 -11.07 5.31
N ASP A 100 8.01 -11.95 6.33
CA ASP A 100 9.18 -12.66 6.83
C ASP A 100 9.78 -13.61 5.79
N SER A 101 8.96 -14.19 4.91
CA SER A 101 9.39 -15.20 3.94
C SER A 101 9.80 -14.62 2.58
N VAL A 102 9.40 -13.38 2.27
CA VAL A 102 9.66 -12.70 0.99
C VAL A 102 11.11 -12.83 0.51
N SER A 103 12.10 -12.63 1.38
CA SER A 103 13.51 -12.66 0.97
C SER A 103 14.03 -14.04 0.55
N THR A 104 13.35 -15.10 0.98
CA THR A 104 13.76 -16.49 0.77
C THR A 104 12.83 -17.27 -0.17
N GLU A 105 11.54 -16.91 -0.23
CA GLU A 105 10.51 -17.67 -0.92
C GLU A 105 9.96 -16.98 -2.16
N THR A 106 10.35 -15.72 -2.46
CA THR A 106 9.84 -15.01 -3.64
C THR A 106 10.22 -15.75 -4.93
N PRO A 107 9.26 -16.19 -5.76
CA PRO A 107 9.56 -16.86 -7.02
C PRO A 107 10.01 -15.84 -8.07
N HIS A 108 11.29 -15.46 -8.09
CA HIS A 108 11.81 -14.37 -8.93
C HIS A 108 11.50 -14.52 -10.42
N GLN A 109 11.44 -15.75 -10.95
CA GLN A 109 11.08 -16.03 -12.34
C GLN A 109 9.68 -15.48 -12.71
N TYR A 110 8.73 -15.51 -11.78
CA TYR A 110 7.37 -15.02 -12.01
C TYR A 110 7.35 -13.54 -12.39
N PHE A 111 8.24 -12.75 -11.79
CA PHE A 111 8.30 -11.31 -11.98
C PHE A 111 9.10 -10.89 -13.24
N GLN A 112 9.78 -11.85 -13.88
CA GLN A 112 10.39 -11.65 -15.19
C GLN A 112 9.35 -11.93 -16.29
N GLU A 113 8.64 -13.06 -16.18
CA GLU A 113 7.76 -13.58 -17.23
C GLU A 113 6.30 -13.09 -17.13
N GLY A 114 5.75 -13.03 -15.91
CA GLY A 114 4.33 -12.75 -15.67
C GLY A 114 3.88 -11.33 -16.04
N GLY A 115 2.62 -11.18 -16.44
CA GLY A 115 2.05 -9.88 -16.82
C GLY A 115 2.06 -8.88 -15.66
N ARG A 116 2.26 -7.59 -15.93
CA ARG A 116 2.22 -6.57 -14.87
C ARG A 116 0.78 -6.22 -14.52
N MET A 117 0.44 -6.26 -13.23
CA MET A 117 -0.90 -5.88 -12.74
C MET A 117 -1.26 -4.43 -13.12
N SER A 118 -0.29 -3.53 -13.21
CA SER A 118 -0.48 -2.13 -13.62
C SER A 118 -0.79 -1.95 -15.12
N GLU A 119 -0.62 -3.01 -15.92
CA GLU A 119 -0.95 -3.01 -17.35
C GLU A 119 -2.36 -3.56 -17.62
N ILE A 120 -3.00 -4.15 -16.60
CA ILE A 120 -4.36 -4.67 -16.70
C ILE A 120 -5.36 -3.54 -16.49
N LYS A 121 -6.29 -3.41 -17.44
CA LYS A 121 -7.46 -2.55 -17.36
C LYS A 121 -8.69 -3.40 -17.13
N SER A 122 -8.96 -3.75 -15.88
CA SER A 122 -10.18 -4.50 -15.54
C SER A 122 -11.36 -3.54 -15.52
N LYS A 123 -12.46 -3.86 -16.21
CA LYS A 123 -13.73 -3.14 -16.06
C LYS A 123 -14.39 -3.55 -14.74
N PHE A 124 -13.70 -3.34 -13.62
CA PHE A 124 -14.33 -3.52 -12.34
C PHE A 124 -15.54 -2.59 -12.24
N ASP A 125 -16.64 -3.13 -11.76
CA ASP A 125 -17.83 -2.35 -11.50
C ASP A 125 -17.54 -1.41 -10.31
N LYS A 126 -17.57 -0.10 -10.57
CA LYS A 126 -17.30 0.96 -9.59
C LYS A 126 -18.58 1.52 -8.96
N ALA A 127 -19.76 1.00 -9.30
CA ALA A 127 -21.06 1.58 -8.91
C ALA A 127 -21.29 1.64 -7.39
N ASP A 128 -20.90 0.59 -6.68
CA ASP A 128 -21.00 0.51 -5.20
C ASP A 128 -19.72 0.97 -4.48
N MET A 129 -18.69 1.38 -5.23
CA MET A 129 -17.41 1.79 -4.64
C MET A 129 -17.47 3.25 -4.22
N ILE A 130 -17.12 3.47 -2.96
CA ILE A 130 -16.93 4.81 -2.39
C ILE A 130 -15.43 5.07 -2.30
N VAL A 131 -14.98 6.15 -2.94
CA VAL A 131 -13.64 6.68 -2.75
C VAL A 131 -13.74 7.83 -1.76
N LYS A 132 -13.00 7.75 -0.66
CA LYS A 132 -12.97 8.82 0.34
C LYS A 132 -11.76 9.69 0.11
N SER A 133 -11.98 10.99 -0.04
CA SER A 133 -10.91 11.98 0.10
C SER A 133 -10.76 12.37 1.56
N LYS A 134 -9.52 12.46 2.05
CA LYS A 134 -9.24 12.97 3.41
C LYS A 134 -7.81 13.43 3.53
N THR A 135 -7.53 14.25 4.54
CA THR A 135 -6.15 14.49 4.96
C THR A 135 -5.58 13.25 5.65
N ASN A 136 -4.41 12.81 5.22
CA ASN A 136 -3.69 11.72 5.83
C ASN A 136 -2.26 12.15 6.18
N PHE A 137 -1.67 11.45 7.14
CA PHE A 137 -0.29 11.67 7.52
C PHE A 137 0.71 11.36 6.40
N ALA A 138 0.33 10.50 5.46
CA ALA A 138 1.07 10.27 4.22
C ALA A 138 1.27 11.56 3.40
N ASN A 139 0.29 12.49 3.39
CA ASN A 139 0.44 13.78 2.71
C ASN A 139 1.54 14.61 3.36
N HIS A 140 1.51 14.77 4.69
CA HIS A 140 2.51 15.56 5.43
C HIS A 140 3.93 14.96 5.33
N LEU A 141 4.05 13.64 5.39
CA LEU A 141 5.35 12.98 5.21
C LEU A 141 5.88 13.20 3.78
N ALA A 142 5.01 13.14 2.77
CA ALA A 142 5.40 13.41 1.40
C ALA A 142 5.80 14.88 1.21
N GLU A 143 4.99 15.82 1.71
CA GLU A 143 5.26 17.26 1.68
C GLU A 143 6.61 17.61 2.31
N PHE A 144 6.99 16.92 3.40
CA PHE A 144 8.26 17.14 4.08
C PHE A 144 9.48 16.59 3.32
N VAL A 145 9.35 15.40 2.70
CA VAL A 145 10.49 14.72 2.07
C VAL A 145 10.73 15.22 0.65
N LEU A 146 9.67 15.44 -0.12
CA LEU A 146 9.75 15.69 -1.56
C LEU A 146 10.57 16.94 -1.95
N PRO A 147 10.58 18.05 -1.18
CA PRO A 147 11.45 19.19 -1.48
C PRO A 147 12.94 18.85 -1.49
N SER A 148 13.36 17.80 -0.79
CA SER A 148 14.75 17.34 -0.77
C SER A 148 15.13 16.45 -1.98
N VAL A 149 14.16 16.08 -2.82
CA VAL A 149 14.37 15.17 -3.94
C VAL A 149 14.50 15.95 -5.25
N LEU A 150 15.74 16.07 -5.75
CA LEU A 150 16.06 16.87 -6.94
C LEU A 150 15.45 16.31 -8.23
N GLU A 151 15.45 14.98 -8.39
CA GLU A 151 15.00 14.33 -9.62
C GLU A 151 13.70 13.54 -9.40
N ASN A 152 12.72 13.75 -10.28
CA ASN A 152 11.42 13.07 -10.21
C ASN A 152 11.53 11.53 -10.15
N LYS A 153 12.52 10.93 -10.83
CA LYS A 153 12.76 9.49 -10.84
C LYS A 153 13.13 8.90 -9.46
N HIS A 154 13.57 9.75 -8.53
CA HIS A 154 13.97 9.34 -7.18
C HIS A 154 12.86 9.54 -6.13
N ARG A 155 11.74 10.18 -6.49
CA ARG A 155 10.66 10.50 -5.53
C ARG A 155 10.08 9.25 -4.87
N HIS A 156 9.77 8.20 -5.63
CA HIS A 156 9.27 6.92 -5.10
C HIS A 156 10.23 6.31 -4.07
N GLU A 157 11.48 6.11 -4.47
CA GLU A 157 12.51 5.47 -3.62
C GLU A 157 12.79 6.26 -2.33
N GLU A 158 12.85 7.59 -2.41
CA GLU A 158 13.10 8.44 -1.25
C GLU A 158 11.90 8.48 -0.29
N LEU A 159 10.68 8.53 -0.81
CA LEU A 159 9.47 8.40 0.00
C LEU A 159 9.41 7.04 0.70
N GLN A 160 9.63 5.94 -0.02
CA GLN A 160 9.62 4.59 0.52
C GLN A 160 10.66 4.43 1.64
N ARG A 161 11.90 4.86 1.40
CA ARG A 161 12.97 4.83 2.41
C ARG A 161 12.63 5.69 3.63
N PHE A 162 11.99 6.84 3.43
CA PHE A 162 11.62 7.72 4.54
C PHE A 162 10.45 7.17 5.35
N PHE A 163 9.38 6.69 4.69
CA PHE A 163 8.18 6.19 5.35
C PHE A 163 8.50 4.93 6.17
N VAL A 164 9.24 3.98 5.60
CA VAL A 164 9.58 2.75 6.32
C VAL A 164 10.40 3.06 7.58
N ALA A 165 11.21 4.12 7.61
CA ALA A 165 11.99 4.50 8.79
C ALA A 165 11.23 5.39 9.79
N ASN A 166 10.32 6.26 9.35
CA ASN A 166 9.79 7.36 10.17
C ASN A 166 8.28 7.32 10.43
N ASP A 167 7.50 6.67 9.57
CA ASP A 167 6.06 6.50 9.79
C ASP A 167 5.80 5.35 10.76
N SER A 168 4.91 5.52 11.74
CA SER A 168 4.63 4.45 12.72
C SER A 168 3.97 3.21 12.14
N VAL A 169 3.29 3.33 11.00
CA VAL A 169 2.40 2.26 10.50
C VAL A 169 2.89 1.61 9.22
N THR A 170 3.77 2.25 8.45
CA THR A 170 4.39 1.68 7.24
C THR A 170 5.41 0.60 7.60
N VAL A 171 5.03 -0.67 7.39
CA VAL A 171 5.83 -1.84 7.77
C VAL A 171 6.71 -2.37 6.65
N ALA A 172 6.34 -2.15 5.39
CA ALA A 172 7.13 -2.60 4.24
C ALA A 172 6.92 -1.72 3.01
N THR A 173 7.89 -1.76 2.08
CA THR A 173 7.83 -1.08 0.78
C THR A 173 8.36 -1.98 -0.33
N GLU A 174 7.90 -1.75 -1.56
CA GLU A 174 8.23 -2.57 -2.74
C GLU A 174 7.97 -4.06 -2.48
N VAL A 175 6.80 -4.37 -1.90
CA VAL A 175 6.44 -5.74 -1.53
C VAL A 175 6.04 -6.50 -2.80
N PRO A 176 6.78 -7.55 -3.20
CA PRO A 176 6.42 -8.34 -4.37
C PRO A 176 5.09 -9.05 -4.11
N VAL A 177 4.22 -9.11 -5.11
CA VAL A 177 2.99 -9.89 -5.08
C VAL A 177 2.73 -10.49 -6.46
N TYR A 178 2.08 -11.66 -6.46
CA TYR A 178 1.66 -12.34 -7.67
C TYR A 178 0.31 -13.03 -7.46
N ILE A 179 -0.40 -13.29 -8.56
CA ILE A 179 -1.63 -14.07 -8.56
C ILE A 179 -1.70 -14.88 -9.86
N ARG A 180 -2.06 -16.16 -9.75
CA ARG A 180 -2.20 -17.06 -10.90
C ARG A 180 -3.63 -17.07 -11.40
N ARG A 181 -3.82 -17.56 -12.62
CA ARG A 181 -5.17 -17.75 -13.19
C ARG A 181 -6.03 -18.65 -12.32
N GLU A 182 -5.50 -19.76 -11.79
CA GLU A 182 -6.29 -20.65 -10.92
C GLU A 182 -6.78 -19.93 -9.64
N ASP A 183 -5.97 -19.02 -9.11
CA ASP A 183 -6.36 -18.20 -7.94
C ASP A 183 -7.53 -17.27 -8.29
N ILE A 184 -7.53 -16.69 -9.50
CA ILE A 184 -8.62 -15.84 -9.99
C ILE A 184 -9.89 -16.66 -10.20
N GLU A 185 -9.77 -17.81 -10.86
CA GLU A 185 -10.88 -18.75 -11.06
C GLU A 185 -11.50 -19.15 -9.72
N HIS A 186 -10.70 -19.38 -8.68
CA HIS A 186 -11.20 -19.62 -7.33
C HIS A 186 -11.97 -18.41 -6.76
N LEU A 187 -11.42 -17.19 -6.89
CA LEU A 187 -12.09 -15.97 -6.42
C LEU A 187 -13.46 -15.77 -7.12
N GLU A 188 -13.54 -16.04 -8.42
CA GLU A 188 -14.78 -15.92 -9.19
C GLU A 188 -15.77 -17.04 -8.87
N ASN A 189 -15.32 -18.30 -8.85
CA ASN A 189 -16.22 -19.45 -8.72
C ASN A 189 -16.65 -19.71 -7.27
N VAL A 190 -15.77 -19.49 -6.29
CA VAL A 190 -16.05 -19.79 -4.87
C VAL A 190 -16.51 -18.53 -4.14
N LEU A 191 -15.78 -17.42 -4.26
CA LEU A 191 -16.11 -16.19 -3.53
C LEU A 191 -17.13 -15.30 -4.26
N LYS A 192 -17.49 -15.68 -5.50
CA LYS A 192 -18.43 -14.96 -6.38
C LYS A 192 -17.99 -13.52 -6.63
N PHE A 193 -16.69 -13.31 -6.76
CA PHE A 193 -16.12 -12.03 -7.18
C PHE A 193 -16.32 -11.84 -8.68
N LYS A 194 -16.56 -10.61 -9.10
CA LYS A 194 -16.60 -10.20 -10.50
C LYS A 194 -15.24 -9.61 -10.84
N VAL A 195 -14.36 -10.42 -11.43
CA VAL A 195 -12.98 -10.02 -11.70
C VAL A 195 -12.73 -9.83 -13.20
N THR A 196 -13.20 -10.78 -14.01
CA THR A 196 -13.07 -10.79 -15.48
C THR A 196 -14.46 -10.77 -16.15
N ASP A 197 -14.49 -10.40 -17.43
CA ASP A 197 -15.67 -10.56 -18.29
C ASP A 197 -15.49 -11.86 -19.09
N ASP A 198 -16.03 -12.97 -18.59
CA ASP A 198 -15.90 -14.32 -19.18
C ASP A 198 -14.44 -14.75 -19.44
N GLY A 199 -13.54 -14.49 -18.49
CA GLY A 199 -12.12 -14.83 -18.60
C GLY A 199 -11.30 -13.86 -19.46
N LEU A 200 -11.90 -12.76 -19.92
CA LEU A 200 -11.24 -11.72 -20.71
C LEU A 200 -10.94 -10.47 -19.88
N VAL A 201 -9.84 -9.81 -20.21
CA VAL A 201 -9.42 -8.52 -19.64
C VAL A 201 -8.89 -7.58 -20.73
N MET A 202 -9.01 -6.27 -20.51
CA MET A 202 -8.36 -5.29 -21.38
C MET A 202 -6.91 -5.10 -20.93
N LEU A 203 -5.97 -5.07 -21.87
CA LEU A 203 -4.58 -4.72 -21.59
C LEU A 203 -4.30 -3.27 -22.06
N LYS A 204 -3.43 -2.56 -21.35
CA LYS A 204 -3.02 -1.20 -21.70
C LYS A 204 -2.45 -1.18 -23.13
N GLY A 205 -3.00 -0.30 -23.97
CA GLY A 205 -2.58 -0.15 -25.37
C GLY A 205 -3.27 -1.11 -26.35
N LYS A 206 -4.05 -2.09 -25.88
CA LYS A 206 -4.84 -2.98 -26.73
C LYS A 206 -6.24 -2.44 -26.98
N LYS A 207 -6.75 -2.65 -28.19
CA LYS A 207 -8.10 -2.21 -28.62
C LYS A 207 -9.19 -3.24 -28.34
N ARG A 208 -8.83 -4.49 -28.08
CA ARG A 208 -9.75 -5.61 -27.83
C ARG A 208 -9.37 -6.31 -26.53
N PRO A 209 -10.35 -6.92 -25.83
CA PRO A 209 -10.05 -7.79 -24.69
C PRO A 209 -9.20 -8.97 -25.14
N GLU A 210 -8.27 -9.39 -24.29
CA GLU A 210 -7.46 -10.59 -24.46
C GLU A 210 -7.76 -11.55 -23.30
N ALA A 211 -7.40 -12.83 -23.48
CA ALA A 211 -7.54 -13.81 -22.42
C ALA A 211 -6.71 -13.42 -21.19
N MET A 212 -7.25 -13.65 -19.99
CA MET A 212 -6.56 -13.37 -18.74
C MET A 212 -5.18 -14.03 -18.72
N PRO A 213 -4.07 -13.30 -18.49
CA PRO A 213 -2.75 -13.90 -18.38
C PRO A 213 -2.71 -15.04 -17.34
N ASN A 214 -1.88 -16.06 -17.57
CA ASN A 214 -1.71 -17.18 -16.62
C ASN A 214 -1.19 -16.71 -15.26
N LEU A 215 -0.44 -15.62 -15.25
CA LEU A 215 0.26 -15.09 -14.10
C LEU A 215 0.31 -13.57 -14.20
N LEU A 216 -0.07 -12.91 -13.11
CA LEU A 216 0.15 -11.49 -12.91
C LEU A 216 1.09 -11.25 -11.74
N THR A 217 1.91 -10.20 -11.85
CA THR A 217 2.86 -9.78 -10.83
C THR A 217 2.88 -8.26 -10.64
N GLY A 218 3.41 -7.82 -9.50
CA GLY A 218 3.74 -6.42 -9.26
C GLY A 218 4.37 -6.19 -7.89
N HIS A 219 4.69 -4.93 -7.61
CA HIS A 219 5.26 -4.50 -6.33
C HIS A 219 4.38 -3.43 -5.73
N ILE A 220 4.10 -3.55 -4.44
CA ILE A 220 3.28 -2.60 -3.70
C ILE A 220 4.20 -1.55 -3.09
N ASP A 221 3.99 -0.28 -3.43
CA ASP A 221 4.85 0.81 -2.95
C ASP A 221 4.93 0.86 -1.43
N PHE A 222 3.78 0.82 -0.73
CA PHE A 222 3.73 0.84 0.74
C PHE A 222 2.70 -0.14 1.29
N VAL A 223 3.11 -0.89 2.30
CA VAL A 223 2.23 -1.71 3.14
C VAL A 223 2.22 -1.12 4.54
N GLN A 224 1.03 -0.79 5.05
CA GLN A 224 0.85 -0.32 6.41
C GLN A 224 -0.07 -1.23 7.22
N ILE A 225 0.15 -1.30 8.52
CA ILE A 225 -0.77 -1.94 9.47
C ILE A 225 -1.35 -0.83 10.35
N ARG A 226 -2.67 -0.63 10.28
CA ARG A 226 -3.36 0.33 11.16
C ARG A 226 -4.86 0.05 11.23
N ASN A 227 -5.45 0.34 12.40
CA ASN A 227 -6.89 0.29 12.62
C ASN A 227 -7.55 -1.07 12.27
N GLY A 228 -6.83 -2.18 12.50
CA GLY A 228 -7.30 -3.53 12.19
C GLY A 228 -7.36 -3.85 10.70
N CYS A 229 -6.67 -3.08 9.86
CA CYS A 229 -6.58 -3.33 8.43
C CYS A 229 -5.14 -3.25 7.93
N VAL A 230 -4.87 -3.99 6.85
CA VAL A 230 -3.71 -3.80 5.99
C VAL A 230 -4.03 -2.72 4.97
N HIS A 231 -3.26 -1.65 4.95
CA HIS A 231 -3.37 -0.59 3.94
C HIS A 231 -2.31 -0.79 2.87
N LEU A 232 -2.73 -0.93 1.61
CA LEU A 232 -1.86 -0.96 0.44
C LEU A 232 -1.92 0.42 -0.21
N LEU A 233 -0.80 1.16 -0.18
CA LEU A 233 -0.73 2.50 -0.75
C LEU A 233 0.17 2.52 -1.98
N ASP A 234 -0.16 3.41 -2.91
CA ASP A 234 0.57 3.68 -4.15
C ASP A 234 0.82 5.19 -4.25
N TYR A 235 2.08 5.62 -4.39
CA TYR A 235 2.39 7.04 -4.54
C TYR A 235 2.22 7.43 -6.01
N LYS A 236 1.41 8.48 -6.24
CA LYS A 236 1.09 8.96 -7.58
C LYS A 236 1.26 10.48 -7.63
N PRO A 237 2.27 11.01 -8.33
CA PRO A 237 2.40 12.45 -8.53
C PRO A 237 1.13 13.02 -9.17
N ASN A 238 0.56 14.09 -8.61
CA ASN A 238 -0.76 14.62 -8.99
C ASN A 238 -1.88 13.59 -8.78
N ALA A 239 -1.97 13.04 -7.57
CA ALA A 239 -2.88 11.96 -7.22
C ALA A 239 -4.35 12.25 -7.57
N ALA A 240 -4.78 13.52 -7.57
CA ALA A 240 -6.12 13.91 -8.02
C ALA A 240 -6.44 13.59 -9.49
N LYS A 241 -5.42 13.50 -10.36
CA LYS A 241 -5.57 13.17 -11.78
C LYS A 241 -5.39 11.68 -12.08
N GLU A 242 -4.97 10.91 -11.09
CA GLU A 242 -4.68 9.48 -11.19
C GLU A 242 -5.79 8.67 -10.50
N GLN A 243 -6.02 7.45 -10.98
CA GLN A 243 -7.00 6.52 -10.38
C GLN A 243 -6.52 5.07 -10.46
N PRO A 244 -5.47 4.68 -9.70
CA PRO A 244 -4.88 3.33 -9.72
C PRO A 244 -5.75 2.27 -9.03
N ILE A 245 -7.08 2.42 -9.03
CA ILE A 245 -8.05 1.54 -8.35
C ILE A 245 -7.88 0.09 -8.81
N GLU A 246 -7.73 -0.13 -10.11
CA GLU A 246 -7.60 -1.47 -10.69
C GLU A 246 -6.30 -2.15 -10.24
N GLN A 247 -5.17 -1.45 -10.35
CA GLN A 247 -3.86 -1.92 -9.90
C GLN A 247 -3.89 -2.27 -8.40
N LEU A 248 -4.39 -1.36 -7.56
CA LEU A 248 -4.50 -1.58 -6.11
C LEU A 248 -5.45 -2.72 -5.74
N THR A 249 -6.53 -2.91 -6.50
CA THR A 249 -7.45 -4.04 -6.29
C THR A 249 -6.78 -5.37 -6.62
N TRP A 250 -6.00 -5.43 -7.70
CA TRP A 250 -5.18 -6.60 -8.03
C TRP A 250 -4.16 -6.91 -6.93
N TYR A 251 -3.48 -5.89 -6.39
CA TYR A 251 -2.59 -6.07 -5.24
C TYR A 251 -3.29 -6.62 -4.01
N ALA A 252 -4.49 -6.11 -3.69
CA ALA A 252 -5.25 -6.61 -2.55
C ALA A 252 -5.71 -8.06 -2.73
N MET A 253 -6.15 -8.45 -3.94
CA MET A 253 -6.50 -9.85 -4.23
C MET A 253 -5.29 -10.78 -4.16
N ALA A 254 -4.16 -10.38 -4.75
CA ALA A 254 -2.92 -11.14 -4.67
C ALA A 254 -2.45 -11.32 -3.22
N MET A 255 -2.40 -10.23 -2.45
CA MET A 255 -2.01 -10.27 -1.04
C MET A 255 -2.98 -11.12 -0.21
N SER A 256 -4.30 -11.03 -0.47
CA SER A 256 -5.31 -11.86 0.18
C SER A 256 -5.08 -13.35 -0.08
N ARG A 257 -4.70 -13.73 -1.30
CA ARG A 257 -4.36 -15.12 -1.65
C ARG A 257 -3.06 -15.58 -0.99
N LEU A 258 -2.02 -14.76 -1.02
CA LEU A 258 -0.68 -15.09 -0.51
C LEU A 258 -0.63 -15.18 1.02
N THR A 259 -1.42 -14.35 1.71
CA THR A 259 -1.47 -14.31 3.18
C THR A 259 -2.62 -15.12 3.78
N GLY A 260 -3.63 -15.49 2.98
CA GLY A 260 -4.88 -16.06 3.49
C GLY A 260 -5.79 -15.06 4.22
N LEU A 261 -5.39 -13.79 4.34
CA LEU A 261 -6.24 -12.72 4.87
C LEU A 261 -7.43 -12.48 3.95
N ARG A 262 -8.57 -12.11 4.53
CA ARG A 262 -9.79 -11.85 3.78
C ARG A 262 -9.76 -10.46 3.18
N LEU A 263 -10.34 -10.29 1.99
CA LEU A 263 -10.28 -9.02 1.26
C LEU A 263 -10.88 -7.81 2.03
N PHE A 264 -11.75 -8.03 3.03
CA PHE A 264 -12.27 -6.95 3.88
C PHE A 264 -11.26 -6.43 4.92
N GLU A 265 -10.18 -7.18 5.17
CA GLU A 265 -9.08 -6.76 6.04
C GLU A 265 -8.12 -5.79 5.31
N PHE A 266 -8.36 -5.55 4.02
CA PHE A 266 -7.56 -4.64 3.20
C PHE A 266 -8.28 -3.32 2.94
N LYS A 267 -7.49 -2.25 2.91
CA LYS A 267 -7.83 -0.94 2.35
C LYS A 267 -6.79 -0.56 1.34
N CYS A 268 -7.21 0.07 0.26
CA CYS A 268 -6.34 0.55 -0.79
C CYS A 268 -6.38 2.07 -0.81
N GLY A 269 -5.25 2.70 -1.11
CA GLY A 269 -5.21 4.15 -1.27
C GLY A 269 -4.09 4.61 -2.17
N TRP A 270 -4.20 5.84 -2.65
CA TRP A 270 -3.14 6.50 -3.39
C TRP A 270 -3.05 7.95 -2.95
N PHE A 271 -1.86 8.52 -3.06
CA PHE A 271 -1.59 9.83 -2.50
C PHE A 271 -0.42 10.55 -3.18
N ASP A 272 -0.40 11.86 -2.97
CA ASP A 272 0.78 12.72 -3.12
C ASP A 272 0.90 13.65 -1.90
N GLU A 273 1.69 14.73 -1.99
CA GLU A 273 1.84 15.70 -0.91
C GLU A 273 0.55 16.49 -0.56
N LYS A 274 -0.48 16.47 -1.42
CA LYS A 274 -1.72 17.26 -1.24
C LYS A 274 -2.95 16.37 -1.06
N ASP A 275 -3.09 15.38 -1.92
CA ASP A 275 -4.30 14.59 -2.06
C ASP A 275 -4.07 13.17 -1.51
N TYR A 276 -5.06 12.65 -0.77
CA TYR A 276 -5.08 11.25 -0.35
C TYR A 276 -6.49 10.69 -0.56
N PHE A 277 -6.54 9.55 -1.26
CA PHE A 277 -7.77 8.83 -1.53
C PHE A 277 -7.68 7.41 -1.00
N GLU A 278 -8.77 6.89 -0.45
CA GLU A 278 -8.86 5.48 -0.05
C GLU A 278 -10.19 4.84 -0.43
N PHE A 279 -10.17 3.52 -0.64
CA PHE A 279 -11.34 2.70 -0.92
C PHE A 279 -11.17 1.28 -0.35
N TYR A 280 -12.28 0.54 -0.33
CA TYR A 280 -12.28 -0.87 0.04
C TYR A 280 -12.28 -1.74 -1.22
N PRO A 281 -11.22 -2.54 -1.48
CA PRO A 281 -11.12 -3.37 -2.69
C PRO A 281 -12.24 -4.42 -2.77
N LEU A 282 -12.79 -4.86 -1.63
CA LEU A 282 -13.94 -5.76 -1.63
C LEU A 282 -15.16 -5.18 -2.37
N HIS A 283 -15.42 -3.87 -2.28
CA HIS A 283 -16.57 -3.24 -2.93
C HIS A 283 -16.41 -3.12 -4.46
N VAL A 284 -15.17 -3.28 -4.94
CA VAL A 284 -14.82 -3.28 -6.35
C VAL A 284 -15.21 -4.63 -6.99
N VAL A 285 -14.87 -5.73 -6.32
CA VAL A 285 -15.02 -7.09 -6.87
C VAL A 285 -16.25 -7.83 -6.38
N LYS A 286 -16.77 -7.50 -5.19
CA LYS A 286 -17.95 -8.16 -4.62
C LYS A 286 -19.14 -7.23 -4.63
N LYS A 287 -20.14 -7.59 -5.42
CA LYS A 287 -21.44 -6.92 -5.43
C LYS A 287 -22.38 -7.65 -4.51
N LEU A 288 -22.86 -6.94 -3.50
CA LEU A 288 -23.92 -7.47 -2.65
C LEU A 288 -25.16 -7.56 -3.54
N GLY A 289 -25.70 -8.77 -3.69
CA GLY A 289 -26.94 -9.03 -4.42
C GLY A 289 -28.15 -8.45 -3.68
N TYR A 290 -28.16 -7.15 -3.42
CA TYR A 290 -29.31 -6.48 -2.85
C TYR A 290 -30.39 -6.44 -3.92
N LYS A 291 -31.41 -7.29 -3.78
CA LYS A 291 -32.77 -7.02 -4.28
C LYS A 291 -33.51 -5.98 -3.44
N ARG A 292 -32.82 -5.21 -2.58
CA ARG A 292 -33.45 -4.09 -1.86
C ARG A 292 -33.50 -2.87 -2.78
N LYS A 293 -34.71 -2.55 -3.23
CA LYS A 293 -35.07 -1.29 -3.85
C LYS A 293 -34.84 -0.16 -2.84
N ARG A 294 -34.02 0.84 -3.18
CA ARG A 294 -33.87 2.05 -2.36
C ARG A 294 -35.07 2.94 -2.64
N HIS A 295 -35.79 3.32 -1.59
CA HIS A 295 -36.92 4.24 -1.69
C HIS A 295 -36.59 5.52 -0.93
N ALA A 296 -36.79 6.68 -1.56
CA ALA A 296 -36.89 7.95 -0.86
C ALA A 296 -38.31 8.07 -0.31
N VAL A 297 -38.43 8.32 1.00
CA VAL A 297 -39.72 8.63 1.64
C VAL A 297 -39.80 10.13 1.83
N PHE A 298 -40.68 10.79 1.08
CA PHE A 298 -40.90 12.22 1.22
C PHE A 298 -41.76 12.52 2.46
N ARG A 299 -41.66 13.75 2.99
CA ARG A 299 -42.50 14.21 4.11
C ARG A 299 -44.01 14.12 3.82
N SER A 300 -44.40 14.06 2.54
CA SER A 300 -45.77 13.82 2.06
C SER A 300 -46.22 12.35 2.13
N GLY A 301 -45.35 11.42 2.55
CA GLY A 301 -45.64 9.98 2.60
C GLY A 301 -45.38 9.23 1.28
N ASN A 302 -45.10 9.93 0.19
CA ASN A 302 -44.79 9.32 -1.11
C ASN A 302 -43.45 8.57 -1.07
N LYS A 303 -43.45 7.35 -1.62
CA LYS A 303 -42.25 6.53 -1.82
C LYS A 303 -41.84 6.57 -3.28
N VAL A 304 -40.64 7.05 -3.57
CA VAL A 304 -40.08 7.02 -4.94
C VAL A 304 -38.90 6.06 -4.97
N GLU A 305 -38.92 5.10 -5.88
CA GLU A 305 -37.80 4.21 -6.15
C GLU A 305 -36.65 5.02 -6.75
N ILE A 306 -35.48 4.98 -6.12
CA ILE A 306 -34.30 5.70 -6.59
C ILE A 306 -33.63 4.85 -7.69
N PRO A 307 -33.51 5.35 -8.94
CA PRO A 307 -32.86 4.64 -10.03
C PRO A 307 -31.41 4.27 -9.66
N ARG A 308 -30.98 3.06 -10.07
CA ARG A 308 -29.66 2.50 -9.72
C ARG A 308 -28.50 3.02 -10.56
N GLU A 309 -28.78 3.62 -11.71
CA GLU A 309 -27.73 4.07 -12.62
C GLU A 309 -27.14 5.40 -12.13
N VAL A 310 -26.19 5.25 -11.20
CA VAL A 310 -25.16 6.26 -11.02
C VAL A 310 -24.12 6.02 -12.11
N GLY A 311 -23.79 7.07 -12.86
CA GLY A 311 -22.81 7.01 -13.94
C GLY A 311 -21.52 6.31 -13.53
N VAL A 312 -20.83 5.74 -14.53
CA VAL A 312 -19.64 4.87 -14.49
C VAL A 312 -18.45 5.39 -13.64
N LYS A 313 -18.51 6.59 -13.09
CA LYS A 313 -17.46 7.20 -12.29
C LYS A 313 -17.68 6.94 -10.81
N ALA A 314 -16.66 6.44 -10.14
CA ALA A 314 -16.61 6.33 -8.69
C ALA A 314 -16.99 7.67 -8.03
N GLN A 315 -17.88 7.63 -7.04
CA GLN A 315 -18.20 8.81 -6.26
C GLN A 315 -17.07 9.07 -5.26
N ILE A 316 -16.37 10.18 -5.47
CA ILE A 316 -15.43 10.73 -4.48
C ILE A 316 -16.28 11.51 -3.48
N ILE A 317 -16.23 11.11 -2.22
CA ILE A 317 -16.92 11.78 -1.10
C ILE A 317 -15.95 12.33 -0.07
#